data_AF-A0A357MBD4-F1
#
_entry.id   AF-A0A357MBD4-F1
#
_cell.length_a   1.000
_cell.length_b   1.000
_cell.length_c   1.000
_cell.angle_alpha   90.00
_cell.angle_beta   90.00
_cell.angle_gamma   90.00
#
_symmetry.space_group_name_H-M   'P 1'
#
loop_
_entity.id
_entity.type
_entity.pdbx_description
1 polymer ?
#
loop_
_entity_poly.entity_id
_entity_poly.type
_entity_poly.pdbx_seq_one_letter_code
_entity_poly.pdbx_strand_id
1 'polypeptide(L)'
;MIACMVEAYGESIDPDTIHPYMWMNKAGYFMAGYEFMNFPYSFGLLFAKGLYAEYLKKGEEFVARYRQFLSATSKHNIADVAKLMDIDVHSIDFWRGALKLIEPDIEAFISTT
;
A
#
# COMPACT_ATOMS: atom_id res chain seq x y z
N MET A 1 1.17 -4.40 -20.71
CA MET A 1 0.76 -3.07 -20.19
C MET A 1 -0.73 -2.85 -20.30
N ILE A 2 -1.36 -2.87 -21.48
CA ILE A 2 -2.82 -2.68 -21.59
C ILE A 2 -3.61 -3.68 -20.73
N ALA A 3 -3.30 -4.98 -20.84
CA ALA A 3 -3.95 -6.01 -20.02
C ALA A 3 -3.86 -5.72 -18.51
N CYS A 4 -2.68 -5.32 -18.02
CA CYS A 4 -2.47 -4.96 -16.62
C CYS A 4 -3.26 -3.70 -16.21
N MET A 5 -3.43 -2.73 -17.10
CA MET A 5 -4.24 -1.54 -16.84
C MET A 5 -5.72 -1.90 -16.76
N VAL A 6 -6.24 -2.69 -17.70
CA VAL A 6 -7.63 -3.18 -17.68
C VAL A 6 -7.90 -3.95 -16.38
N GLU A 7 -6.98 -4.82 -15.96
CA GLU A 7 -7.10 -5.55 -14.70
C GLU A 7 -7.10 -4.61 -13.47
N ALA A 8 -6.21 -3.61 -13.45
CA ALA A 8 -6.09 -2.69 -12.32
C ALA A 8 -7.26 -1.70 -12.20
N TYR A 9 -7.79 -1.21 -13.33
CA TYR A 9 -8.88 -0.23 -13.34
C TYR A 9 -10.26 -0.89 -13.29
N GLY A 10 -10.40 -2.14 -13.73
CA GLY A 10 -11.69 -2.80 -13.85
C GLY A 10 -12.68 -1.97 -14.68
N GLU A 11 -13.88 -1.75 -14.16
CA GLU A 11 -14.95 -1.01 -14.86
C GLU A 11 -14.86 0.52 -14.69
N SER A 12 -13.83 1.03 -14.01
CA SER A 12 -13.71 2.48 -13.74
C SER A 12 -13.28 3.31 -14.96
N ILE A 13 -12.77 2.67 -16.02
CA ILE A 13 -12.29 3.32 -17.25
C ILE A 13 -12.75 2.50 -18.46
N ASP A 14 -13.23 3.18 -19.50
CA ASP A 14 -13.51 2.56 -20.81
C ASP A 14 -12.20 2.05 -21.45
N PRO A 15 -12.05 0.75 -21.73
CA PRO A 15 -10.84 0.17 -22.33
C PRO A 15 -10.40 0.86 -23.63
N ASP A 16 -11.34 1.35 -24.44
CA ASP A 16 -11.02 2.01 -25.72
C ASP A 16 -10.40 3.39 -25.53
N THR A 17 -10.46 3.95 -24.32
CA THR A 17 -9.84 5.22 -23.94
C THR A 17 -8.42 5.07 -23.37
N ILE A 18 -7.96 3.82 -23.13
CA ILE A 18 -6.63 3.56 -22.59
C ILE A 18 -5.57 3.92 -23.63
N HIS A 19 -4.65 4.83 -23.28
CA HIS A 19 -3.52 5.14 -24.14
C HIS A 19 -2.56 3.93 -24.25
N PRO A 20 -2.42 3.28 -25.43
CA PRO A 20 -1.68 2.03 -25.57
C PRO A 20 -0.17 2.16 -25.33
N TYR A 21 0.36 3.39 -25.43
CA TYR A 21 1.77 3.70 -25.27
C TYR A 21 2.11 4.46 -24.00
N MET A 22 1.18 4.52 -23.02
CA MET A 22 1.40 5.21 -21.76
C MET A 22 2.68 4.76 -21.04
N TRP A 23 3.09 3.51 -21.24
CA TRP A 23 4.34 2.97 -20.68
C TRP A 23 5.61 3.65 -21.23
N MET A 24 5.59 4.18 -22.46
CA MET A 24 6.76 4.81 -23.08
C MET A 24 7.16 6.11 -22.37
N ASN A 25 6.20 6.84 -21.79
CA ASN A 25 6.48 8.09 -21.08
C ASN A 25 6.91 7.88 -19.62
N LYS A 26 6.96 6.62 -19.14
CA LYS A 26 7.38 6.29 -17.79
C LYS A 26 8.89 6.05 -17.77
N ALA A 27 9.65 7.14 -17.67
CA ALA A 27 11.12 7.10 -17.62
C ALA A 27 11.65 6.06 -16.60
N GLY A 28 10.96 5.89 -15.47
CA GLY A 28 11.34 4.91 -14.44
C GLY A 28 11.33 3.44 -14.88
N TYR A 29 10.66 3.08 -15.98
CA TYR A 29 10.72 1.70 -16.52
C TYR A 29 12.04 1.40 -17.23
N PHE A 30 12.80 2.41 -17.60
CA PHE A 30 14.05 2.29 -18.36
C PHE A 30 15.29 2.65 -17.53
N MET A 31 15.12 2.98 -16.25
CA MET A 31 16.22 3.27 -15.34
C MET A 31 16.81 1.97 -14.79
N ALA A 32 17.93 1.53 -15.38
CA ALA A 32 18.66 0.36 -14.89
C ALA A 32 19.07 0.55 -13.41
N GLY A 33 18.86 -0.48 -12.59
CA GLY A 33 19.07 -0.45 -11.14
C GLY A 33 17.90 0.11 -10.33
N TYR A 34 16.80 0.53 -10.97
CA TYR A 34 15.59 1.06 -10.34
C TYR A 34 14.32 0.29 -10.73
N GLU A 35 14.46 -0.97 -11.14
CA GLU A 35 13.40 -1.81 -11.70
C GLU A 35 12.17 -1.90 -10.77
N PHE A 36 12.40 -1.84 -9.45
CA PHE A 36 11.37 -1.95 -8.43
C PHE A 36 11.07 -0.65 -7.67
N MET A 37 11.55 0.50 -8.16
CA MET A 37 11.42 1.79 -7.45
C MET A 37 9.97 2.17 -7.10
N ASN A 38 8.99 1.72 -7.89
CA ASN A 38 7.58 1.99 -7.64
C ASN A 38 7.00 1.18 -6.46
N PHE A 39 7.52 -0.03 -6.21
CA PHE A 39 6.97 -0.94 -5.20
C PHE A 39 7.02 -0.35 -3.78
N PRO A 40 8.14 0.27 -3.30
CA PRO A 40 8.19 0.91 -1.99
C PRO A 40 7.12 1.98 -1.76
N TYR A 41 6.65 2.69 -2.79
CA TYR A 41 5.59 3.69 -2.63
C TYR A 41 4.25 3.03 -2.30
N SER A 42 3.83 2.06 -3.11
CA SER A 42 2.59 1.33 -2.90
C SER A 42 2.62 0.53 -1.60
N PHE A 43 3.72 -0.20 -1.37
CA PHE A 43 3.94 -0.96 -0.13
C PHE A 43 3.95 -0.04 1.09
N GLY A 44 4.74 1.04 1.06
CA GLY A 44 4.90 1.94 2.19
C GLY A 44 3.61 2.63 2.59
N LEU A 45 2.82 3.10 1.61
CA LEU A 45 1.51 3.70 1.88
C LEU A 45 0.55 2.69 2.51
N LEU A 46 0.45 1.50 1.93
CA LEU A 46 -0.49 0.48 2.43
C LEU A 46 -0.05 -0.05 3.80
N PHE A 47 1.25 -0.21 4.03
CA PHE A 47 1.81 -0.65 5.30
C PHE A 47 1.61 0.40 6.39
N ALA A 48 1.79 1.69 6.08
CA ALA A 48 1.52 2.79 6.99
C ALA A 48 0.04 2.85 7.39
N LYS A 49 -0.89 2.61 6.46
CA LYS A 49 -2.32 2.46 6.77
C LYS A 49 -2.57 1.25 7.67
N GLY A 50 -1.95 0.11 7.41
CA GLY A 50 -2.05 -1.07 8.27
C GLY A 50 -1.54 -0.81 9.70
N LEU A 51 -0.40 -0.14 9.85
CA LEU A 51 0.10 0.32 11.14
C LEU A 51 -0.88 1.26 11.85
N TYR A 52 -1.50 2.19 11.12
CA TYR A 52 -2.50 3.09 11.69
C TYR A 52 -3.77 2.33 12.11
N ALA A 53 -4.21 1.33 11.34
CA ALA A 53 -5.32 0.47 11.74
C ALA A 53 -5.02 -0.29 13.04
N GLU A 54 -3.78 -0.73 13.24
CA GLU A 54 -3.35 -1.34 14.50
C GLU A 54 -3.28 -0.33 15.66
N TYR A 55 -2.86 0.91 15.39
CA TYR A 55 -2.90 1.98 16.39
C TYR A 55 -4.33 2.25 16.88
N LEU A 56 -5.32 2.30 15.98
CA LEU A 56 -6.72 2.49 16.36
C LEU A 56 -7.27 1.38 17.27
N LYS A 57 -6.72 0.16 17.18
CA LYS A 57 -7.11 -0.98 18.03
C LYS A 57 -6.38 -0.98 19.38
N LYS A 58 -5.07 -0.73 19.36
CA LYS A 58 -4.17 -0.90 20.53
C LYS A 58 -3.94 0.38 21.33
N GLY A 59 -4.29 1.56 20.79
CA GLY A 59 -4.16 2.84 21.47
C GLY A 59 -2.73 3.16 21.90
N GLU A 60 -2.54 3.56 23.15
CA GLU A 60 -1.22 3.98 23.67
C GLU A 60 -0.17 2.86 23.69
N GLU A 61 -0.58 1.60 23.87
CA GLU A 61 0.34 0.45 23.87
C GLU A 61 1.09 0.31 22.55
N PHE A 62 0.46 0.72 21.44
CA PHE A 62 1.08 0.73 20.11
C PHE A 62 2.32 1.63 20.07
N VAL A 63 2.31 2.77 20.76
CA VAL A 63 3.34 3.82 20.61
C VAL A 63 4.71 3.29 21.03
N ALA A 64 4.78 2.56 22.14
CA ALA A 64 6.03 1.98 22.62
C ALA A 64 6.60 0.96 21.62
N ARG A 65 5.74 0.06 21.11
CA ARG A 65 6.12 -0.92 20.08
C ARG A 65 6.53 -0.25 18.76
N TYR A 66 5.83 0.81 18.36
CA TYR A 66 6.14 1.54 17.14
C TYR A 66 7.52 2.21 17.18
N ARG A 67 7.93 2.74 18.35
CA ARG A 67 9.31 3.25 18.51
C ARG A 67 10.34 2.14 18.37
N GLN A 68 10.09 0.96 18.94
CA GLN A 68 10.97 -0.20 18.78
C GLN A 68 11.06 -0.64 17.32
N PHE A 69 9.91 -0.75 16.64
CA PHE A 69 9.80 -1.00 15.21
C PHE A 69 10.67 -0.03 14.40
N LEU A 70 10.50 1.28 14.56
CA LEU A 70 11.25 2.31 13.84
C LEU A 70 12.76 2.23 14.10
N SER A 71 13.18 1.85 15.31
CA SER A 71 14.61 1.71 15.63
C SER A 71 15.28 0.50 14.96
N ALA A 72 14.48 -0.44 14.45
CA ALA A 72 14.92 -1.70 13.85
C ALA A 72 14.80 -1.73 12.30
N THR A 73 14.01 -0.83 11.69
CA THR A 73 13.72 -0.85 10.23
C THR A 73 14.96 -0.70 9.35
N SER A 74 16.02 -0.03 9.80
CA SER A 74 17.25 0.16 9.02
C SER A 74 18.26 -0.99 9.14
N LYS A 75 17.99 -1.97 10.01
CA LYS A 75 18.94 -3.03 10.37
C LYS A 75 18.50 -4.43 9.91
N HIS A 76 17.24 -4.57 9.52
CA HIS A 76 16.62 -5.85 9.25
C HIS A 76 15.61 -5.74 8.11
N ASN A 77 15.19 -6.88 7.56
CA ASN A 77 14.15 -6.91 6.55
C ASN A 77 12.78 -6.58 7.16
N ILE A 78 11.87 -6.06 6.33
CA ILE A 78 10.55 -5.62 6.79
C ILE A 78 9.69 -6.74 7.37
N ALA A 79 9.79 -7.97 6.84
CA ALA A 79 9.00 -9.11 7.30
C ALA A 79 9.35 -9.51 8.74
N ASP A 80 10.62 -9.37 9.14
CA ASP A 80 11.06 -9.62 10.51
C ASP A 80 10.75 -8.46 11.44
N VAL A 81 10.96 -7.22 10.99
CA VAL A 81 10.72 -6.04 11.84
C VAL A 81 9.23 -5.84 12.10
N ALA A 82 8.36 -6.15 11.14
CA ALA A 82 6.91 -6.06 11.31
C ALA A 82 6.39 -6.97 12.44
N LYS A 83 7.09 -8.07 12.76
CA LYS A 83 6.72 -8.95 13.89
C LYS A 83 6.78 -8.24 15.24
N LEU A 84 7.58 -7.17 15.39
CA LEU A 84 7.60 -6.34 16.61
C LEU A 84 6.25 -5.65 16.86
N MET A 85 5.43 -5.51 15.82
CA MET A 85 4.08 -4.94 15.87
C MET A 85 2.99 -6.03 15.87
N ASP A 86 3.37 -7.30 15.97
CA ASP A 86 2.52 -8.47 15.74
C ASP A 86 1.91 -8.52 14.33
N ILE A 87 2.64 -8.00 13.32
CA ILE A 87 2.18 -7.93 11.93
C ILE A 87 2.91 -8.99 11.10
N ASP A 88 2.14 -9.79 10.36
CA ASP A 88 2.63 -10.61 9.26
C ASP A 88 2.37 -9.90 7.92
N VAL A 89 3.44 -9.47 7.25
CA VAL A 89 3.36 -8.79 5.94
C VAL A 89 2.92 -9.71 4.80
N HIS A 90 2.88 -11.03 5.01
CA HIS A 90 2.33 -11.99 4.05
C HIS A 90 0.83 -12.25 4.27
N SER A 91 0.24 -11.71 5.34
CA SER A 91 -1.18 -11.89 5.64
C SER A 91 -2.06 -10.99 4.77
N ILE A 92 -2.93 -11.61 3.96
CA ILE A 92 -3.95 -10.90 3.17
C ILE A 92 -4.89 -10.12 4.09
N ASP A 93 -5.20 -10.64 5.28
CA ASP A 93 -6.13 -10.01 6.21
C ASP A 93 -5.57 -8.73 6.83
N PHE A 94 -4.25 -8.68 7.06
CA PHE A 94 -3.58 -7.43 7.44
C PHE A 94 -3.78 -6.35 6.38
N TRP A 95 -3.53 -6.70 5.11
CA TRP A 95 -3.67 -5.76 3.99
C TRP A 95 -5.12 -5.32 3.76
N ARG A 96 -6.10 -6.24 3.89
CA ARG A 96 -7.52 -5.88 3.87
C ARG A 96 -7.89 -4.95 5.02
N GLY A 97 -7.35 -5.17 6.21
CA GLY A 97 -7.52 -4.28 7.35
C GLY A 97 -7.03 -2.85 7.07
N ALA A 98 -5.90 -2.70 6.36
CA ALA A 98 -5.40 -1.40 5.94
C ALA A 98 -6.34 -0.70 4.94
N LEU A 99 -6.93 -1.44 4.00
CA LEU A 99 -7.86 -0.90 3.00
C LEU A 99 -9.20 -0.47 3.60
N LYS A 100 -9.69 -1.18 4.63
CA LYS A 100 -10.93 -0.82 5.36
C LYS A 100 -10.91 0.59 5.95
N LEU A 101 -9.73 1.18 6.17
CA LEU A 101 -9.62 2.57 6.62
C LEU A 101 -10.12 3.59 5.58
N ILE A 102 -10.18 3.20 4.30
CA ILE A 102 -10.58 4.08 3.19
C ILE A 102 -12.08 3.92 2.88
N GLU A 103 -12.68 2.80 3.30
CA GLU A 103 -14.09 2.48 3.04
C GLU A 103 -15.06 3.56 3.55
N PRO A 104 -14.93 4.11 4.78
CA PRO A 104 -15.81 5.18 5.24
C PRO A 104 -15.70 6.48 4.42
N ASP A 105 -14.50 6.81 3.95
CA ASP A 105 -14.27 8.00 3.12
C ASP A 105 -14.98 7.85 1.76
N ILE A 106 -14.94 6.64 1.19
CA ILE A 106 -15.64 6.30 -0.05
C ILE A 106 -17.16 6.37 0.17
N GLU A 107 -17.68 5.78 1.24
CA GLU A 107 -19.11 5.82 1.58
C GLU A 107 -19.60 7.27 1.77
N ALA A 108 -18.84 8.09 2.50
CA ALA A 108 -19.15 9.50 2.70
C ALA A 108 -19.21 10.26 1.37
N PHE A 109 -18.24 10.03 0.48
CA PHE A 109 -18.21 10.64 -0.86
C PHE A 109 -19.44 10.24 -1.68
N ILE A 110 -19.78 8.94 -1.72
CA ILE A 110 -20.96 8.44 -2.44
C ILE A 110 -22.25 9.03 -1.89
N SER A 111 -22.39 9.14 -0.57
CA SER A 111 -23.61 9.71 0.06
C SER A 111 -23.85 11.19 -0.21
N THR A 112 -22.82 11.90 -0.70
CA THR A 112 -22.90 13.33 -1.06
C THR A 112 -23.32 13.54 -2.53
N THR A 113 -23.43 12.47 -3.31
CA THR A 113 -23.89 12.47 -4.71
C THR A 113 -25.36 12.06 -4.79
#